data_AF-A0A838WUR8-F1
#
_entry.id   AF-A0A838WUR8-F1
#
_cell.length_a   1.000
_cell.length_b   1.000
_cell.length_c   1.000
_cell.angle_alpha   90.00
_cell.angle_beta   90.00
_cell.angle_gamma   90.00
#
_symmetry.space_group_name_H-M   'P 1'
#
loop_
_entity.id
_entity.type
_entity.pdbx_description
1 polymer ?
#
loop_
_entity_poly.entity_id
_entity_poly.type
_entity_poly.pdbx_seq_one_letter_code
_entity_poly.pdbx_strand_id
1 'polypeptide(L)' 'MNRELEAQESKIQDVQAPITAAPPEVKQIIEKVCRLEKSRLARKSKGAVNEDILAIIKEAVK' A
#
# COMPACT_ATOMS: atom_id res chain seq x y z
N MET A 1 29.90 10.29 11.99
CA MET A 1 28.56 10.10 12.60
C MET A 1 27.39 10.54 11.70
N ASN A 2 27.57 11.39 10.67
CA ASN A 2 26.46 11.78 9.77
C ASN A 2 26.22 10.83 8.58
N ARG A 3 27.27 10.24 7.99
CA ARG A 3 27.14 9.37 6.80
C ARG A 3 26.36 8.07 7.01
N GLU A 4 26.42 7.48 8.22
CA GLU A 4 25.72 6.22 8.50
C GLU A 4 24.20 6.42 8.65
N LEU A 5 23.79 7.56 9.22
CA LEU A 5 22.38 7.96 9.32
C LEU A 5 21.81 8.26 7.92
N GLU A 6 22.53 9.02 7.09
CA GLU A 6 22.16 9.28 5.69
C GLU A 6 22.01 7.99 4.87
N ALA A 7 22.92 7.03 5.06
CA ALA A 7 22.85 5.73 4.41
C ALA A 7 21.67 4.87 4.89
N GLN A 8 21.27 4.98 6.17
CA GLN A 8 20.05 4.33 6.67
C GLN A 8 18.80 4.98 6.11
N GLU A 9 18.74 6.32 6.06
CA GLU A 9 17.60 7.05 5.49
C GLU A 9 17.40 6.71 4.01
N SER A 10 18.47 6.67 3.21
CA SER A 10 18.40 6.26 1.80
C SER A 10 17.83 4.86 1.62
N LYS A 11 18.24 3.89 2.46
CA LYS A 11 17.68 2.52 2.40
C LYS A 11 16.19 2.48 2.76
N ILE A 12 15.76 3.28 3.72
CA ILE A 12 14.34 3.37 4.08
C ILE A 12 13.55 4.00 2.92
N GLN A 13 14.08 5.04 2.29
CA GLN A 13 13.47 5.66 1.12
C GLN A 13 13.31 4.69 -0.04
N ASP A 14 14.31 3.87 -0.35
CA ASP A 14 14.23 2.86 -1.41
C ASP A 14 13.13 1.81 -1.14
N VAL A 15 13.02 1.36 0.12
CA VAL A 15 11.95 0.42 0.52
C VAL A 15 10.57 1.06 0.43
N GLN A 16 10.46 2.36 0.71
CA GLN A 16 9.20 3.10 0.66
C GLN A 16 8.86 3.63 -0.73
N ALA A 17 9.82 3.68 -1.67
CA ALA A 17 9.63 4.22 -3.02
C ALA A 17 8.41 3.64 -3.76
N PRO A 18 8.10 2.32 -3.68
CA PRO A 18 6.89 1.78 -4.29
C PRO A 18 5.58 2.38 -3.75
N ILE A 19 5.61 2.97 -2.56
CA ILE A 19 4.47 3.64 -1.92
C ILE A 19 4.57 5.15 -2.13
N THR A 20 5.73 5.76 -1.90
CA THR A 20 5.92 7.22 -1.94
C THR A 20 6.07 7.76 -3.35
N ALA A 21 6.70 7.02 -4.27
CA ALA A 21 6.86 7.38 -5.67
C ALA A 21 5.75 6.82 -6.58
N ALA A 22 4.83 6.02 -6.04
CA ALA A 22 3.68 5.52 -6.79
C ALA A 22 2.80 6.68 -7.32
N PRO A 23 2.21 6.53 -8.52
CA PRO A 23 1.17 7.42 -9.02
C PRO A 23 0.00 7.56 -8.04
N PRO A 24 -0.74 8.68 -8.07
CA PRO A 24 -1.88 8.90 -7.18
C PRO A 24 -2.90 7.76 -7.17
N GLU A 25 -3.22 7.18 -8.34
CA GLU A 25 -4.18 6.08 -8.42
C GLU A 25 -3.66 4.83 -7.70
N VAL A 26 -2.37 4.53 -7.86
CA VAL A 26 -1.71 3.38 -7.22
C VAL A 26 -1.64 3.54 -5.70
N LYS A 27 -1.32 4.75 -5.21
CA LYS A 27 -1.39 5.07 -3.77
C LYS A 27 -2.78 4.84 -3.21
N GLN A 28 -3.81 5.32 -3.91
CA GLN A 28 -5.19 5.15 -3.50
C GLN A 28 -5.61 3.67 -3.44
N ILE A 29 -5.16 2.85 -4.41
CA ILE A 29 -5.37 1.40 -4.41
C ILE A 29 -4.72 0.76 -3.18
N ILE A 30 -3.44 1.04 -2.93
CA ILE A 30 -2.69 0.49 -1.79
C ILE A 30 -3.41 0.81 -0.47
N GLU A 31 -3.78 2.07 -0.24
CA GLU A 31 -4.47 2.50 0.99
C GLU A 31 -5.82 1.80 1.18
N LYS A 32 -6.63 1.71 0.11
CA LYS A 32 -7.95 1.07 0.16
C LYS A 32 -7.83 -0.43 0.42
N VAL A 33 -6.89 -1.11 -0.24
CA VAL A 33 -6.65 -2.55 -0.02
C VAL A 33 -6.13 -2.81 1.39
N CYS A 34 -5.17 -2.03 1.89
CA CYS A 34 -4.68 -2.17 3.27
C CYS A 34 -5.81 -2.00 4.31
N ARG A 35 -6.70 -1.02 4.12
CA ARG A 35 -7.87 -0.84 4.99
C ARG A 35 -8.83 -2.02 4.93
N LEU A 36 -9.10 -2.55 3.74
CA LEU A 36 -9.94 -3.74 3.54
C LEU A 36 -9.35 -4.96 4.26
N GLU A 37 -8.07 -5.26 4.01
CA GLU A 37 -7.36 -6.38 4.63
C GLU A 37 -7.32 -6.28 6.16
N LYS A 38 -7.07 -5.07 6.71
CA LYS A 38 -7.12 -4.84 8.16
C LYS A 38 -8.50 -5.14 8.74
N SER A 39 -9.57 -4.74 8.04
CA SER A 39 -10.95 -5.05 8.43
C SER A 39 -11.27 -6.55 8.36
N ARG A 40 -10.80 -7.24 7.31
CA ARG A 40 -10.96 -8.70 7.15
C ARG A 40 -10.22 -9.47 8.24
N LEU A 41 -8.99 -9.07 8.54
CA LEU A 41 -8.19 -9.66 9.62
C LEU A 41 -8.87 -9.48 10.98
N ALA A 42 -9.38 -8.28 11.29
CA ALA A 42 -10.11 -8.02 12.53
C ALA A 42 -11.35 -8.91 12.68
N ARG A 43 -12.04 -9.22 11.58
CA ARG A 43 -13.21 -10.12 11.55
C ARG A 43 -12.86 -11.60 11.40
N LYS A 44 -11.57 -11.96 11.31
CA LYS A 44 -11.07 -13.31 10.97
C LYS A 44 -11.71 -13.88 9.68
N SER A 45 -12.10 -13.01 8.76
CA SER A 45 -12.73 -13.41 7.50
C SER A 45 -11.67 -13.93 6.53
N LYS A 46 -11.90 -15.14 6.01
CA LYS A 46 -11.03 -15.79 5.00
C LYS A 46 -11.69 -15.91 3.62
N GLY A 47 -12.83 -15.24 3.40
CA GLY A 47 -13.58 -15.30 2.14
C GLY A 47 -12.82 -14.70 0.95
N ALA A 48 -13.32 -14.89 -0.27
CA ALA A 48 -12.72 -14.28 -1.47
C ALA A 48 -12.67 -12.75 -1.36
N VAL A 49 -11.59 -12.13 -1.86
CA VAL A 49 -11.37 -10.66 -1.80
C VAL A 49 -11.16 -10.04 -3.19
N ASN A 50 -11.08 -10.88 -4.22
CA ASN A 50 -10.70 -10.47 -5.56
C ASN A 50 -11.70 -9.47 -6.15
N GLU A 51 -13.00 -9.66 -5.93
CA GLU A 51 -14.04 -8.73 -6.41
C GLU A 51 -13.95 -7.37 -5.73
N ASP A 52 -13.68 -7.34 -4.41
CA ASP A 52 -13.48 -6.10 -3.67
C ASP A 52 -12.24 -5.35 -4.17
N ILE A 53 -11.13 -6.06 -4.41
CA ILE A 53 -9.91 -5.49 -4.99
C ILE A 53 -10.16 -4.96 -6.40
N LEU A 54 -10.87 -5.73 -7.24
CA LEU A 54 -11.19 -5.32 -8.61
C LEU A 54 -12.07 -4.07 -8.62
N ALA A 55 -13.03 -3.96 -7.70
CA ALA A 55 -13.84 -2.76 -7.52
C ALA A 55 -12.98 -1.55 -7.10
N ILE A 56 -12.06 -1.73 -6.15
CA ILE A 56 -11.12 -0.69 -5.73
C ILE A 56 -10.27 -0.19 -6.90
N ILE A 57 -9.73 -1.11 -7.71
CA ILE A 57 -8.91 -0.76 -8.88
C ILE A 57 -9.75 0.05 -9.87
N LYS A 58 -10.92 -0.47 -10.27
CA LYS A 58 -11.82 0.21 -11.23
C LYS A 58 -12.25 1.60 -10.76
N GLU A 59 -12.39 1.82 -9.46
CA GLU A 59 -12.70 3.12 -8.90
C GLU A 59 -11.54 4.11 -9.01
N ALA A 60 -10.30 3.64 -8.81
CA ALA A 60 -9.09 4.46 -8.79
C ALA A 60 -8.58 4.84 -10.19
N VAL A 61 -8.81 4.00 -11.20
CA VAL A 61 -8.25 4.18 -12.56
C VAL A 61 -9.26 4.73 -13.58
N LYS A 62 -10.32 5.40 -13.12
CA LYS A 62 -11.39 5.93 -13.97
C LYS A 62 -10.88 6.89 -15.05
#